data_AF-A0A484AQL4-F1
#
_entry.id   AF-A0A484AQL4-F1
#
_cell.length_a   1.000
_cell.length_b   1.000
_cell.length_c   1.000
_cell.angle_alpha   90.00
_cell.angle_beta   90.00
_cell.angle_gamma   90.00
#
_symmetry.space_group_name_H-M   'P 1'
#
loop_
_entity.id
_entity.type
_entity.pdbx_description
1 polymer ?
#
loop_
_entity_poly.entity_id
_entity_poly.type
_entity_poly.pdbx_seq_one_letter_code
_entity_poly.pdbx_strand_id
1 'polypeptide(L)'
;MDRQAYSWRQLPYPGDQSDTQWVEPCMIVLCQDGNIDEAIVPLLQTLYEPIGRNLIGAVFVHETMREELIEKVRDRMTVMHRQVKSHDFYSKALLRAECLGAELIAMMKPDDIGFKYSMVEGSPLVVCDFNQSYFSVNHPSTVVTLHTFRHTQELIELAAKEKLSFDSASIWCPKTATAYEMALILSVPVIHINCARVSLLPIAEKYKDQEAHSMLMGGYHFEVVIQKNRGKIIVFPAPVQLFSKSQNLAKA
;
A
#
# COMPACT_ATOMS: atom_id res chain seq x y z
N MET A 1 8.96 33.66 -30.35
CA MET A 1 9.68 32.52 -29.73
C MET A 1 10.13 32.99 -28.36
N ASP A 2 9.27 32.82 -27.36
CA ASP A 2 9.58 33.27 -26.00
C ASP A 2 10.55 32.31 -25.34
N ARG A 3 11.70 32.85 -24.95
CA ARG A 3 12.72 32.13 -24.18
C ARG A 3 12.21 31.97 -22.75
N GLN A 4 11.83 30.75 -22.38
CA GLN A 4 11.57 30.40 -20.99
C GLN A 4 12.86 30.60 -20.18
N ALA A 5 12.81 31.50 -19.19
CA ALA A 5 13.91 31.74 -18.28
C ALA A 5 14.11 30.49 -17.40
N TYR A 6 15.28 29.86 -17.50
CA TYR A 6 15.70 28.83 -16.55
C TYR A 6 15.82 29.47 -15.17
N SER A 7 14.90 29.14 -14.26
CA SER A 7 15.03 29.49 -12.86
C SER A 7 15.88 28.41 -12.18
N TRP A 8 17.02 28.80 -11.59
CA TRP A 8 17.87 27.93 -10.76
C TRP A 8 17.23 27.53 -9.42
N ARG A 9 15.93 27.80 -9.23
CA ARG A 9 15.21 27.46 -8.01
C ARG A 9 14.79 26.01 -8.09
N GLN A 10 15.23 25.22 -7.12
CA GLN A 10 14.69 23.88 -6.90
C GLN A 10 13.17 24.00 -6.76
N LEU A 11 12.43 23.31 -7.61
CA LEU A 11 10.97 23.31 -7.56
C LEU A 11 10.51 22.85 -6.16
N PRO A 12 9.41 23.40 -5.62
CA PRO A 12 8.86 22.94 -4.36
C PRO A 12 8.58 21.43 -4.47
N TYR A 13 8.93 20.70 -3.42
CA TYR A 13 8.68 19.27 -3.33
C TYR A 13 7.57 19.03 -2.31
N PRO A 14 6.55 18.24 -2.64
CA PRO A 14 6.25 17.66 -3.94
C PRO A 14 5.66 18.72 -4.90
N GLY A 15 5.91 18.58 -6.20
CA GLY A 15 5.47 19.56 -7.22
C GLY A 15 3.96 19.61 -7.46
N ASP A 16 3.19 18.76 -6.79
CA ASP A 16 1.75 18.54 -6.98
C ASP A 16 0.90 18.81 -5.72
N GLN A 17 1.49 19.40 -4.67
CA GLN A 17 0.83 19.70 -3.38
C GLN A 17 0.32 18.47 -2.61
N SER A 18 0.78 17.27 -2.95
CA SER A 18 0.45 16.03 -2.22
C SER A 18 1.01 15.97 -0.79
N ASP A 19 1.80 16.95 -0.37
CA ASP A 19 2.22 17.18 1.01
C ASP A 19 1.15 17.87 1.86
N THR A 20 0.16 18.52 1.25
CA THR A 20 -0.87 19.26 2.00
C THR A 20 -2.00 18.38 2.48
N GLN A 21 -2.27 17.29 1.77
CA GLN A 21 -3.32 16.34 2.12
C GLN A 21 -3.03 14.94 1.59
N TRP A 22 -3.62 13.92 2.22
CA TRP A 22 -3.62 12.57 1.67
C TRP A 22 -4.34 12.55 0.31
N VAL A 23 -3.69 11.98 -0.71
CA VAL A 23 -4.28 11.79 -2.04
C VAL A 23 -4.33 10.31 -2.36
N GLU A 24 -5.54 9.76 -2.39
CA GLU A 24 -5.81 8.35 -2.70
C GLU A 24 -5.06 7.37 -1.76
N PRO A 25 -5.04 7.55 -0.41
CA PRO A 25 -4.35 6.63 0.50
C PRO A 25 -4.83 5.19 0.37
N CYS A 26 -3.88 4.27 0.40
CA CYS A 26 -4.12 2.83 0.24
C CYS A 26 -3.74 2.08 1.51
N MET A 27 -4.37 0.94 1.75
CA MET A 27 -3.91 -0.04 2.73
C MET A 27 -3.44 -1.34 2.04
N ILE A 28 -2.53 -2.04 2.71
CA ILE A 28 -2.16 -3.42 2.37
C ILE A 28 -2.75 -4.35 3.42
N VAL A 29 -3.34 -5.46 2.98
CA VAL A 29 -3.77 -6.55 3.86
C VAL A 29 -3.05 -7.82 3.41
N LEU A 30 -2.19 -8.36 4.27
CA LEU A 30 -1.45 -9.59 4.03
C LEU A 30 -2.03 -10.71 4.89
N CYS A 31 -2.68 -11.67 4.26
CA CYS A 31 -3.26 -12.83 4.93
C CYS A 31 -2.22 -13.92 5.19
N GLN A 32 -2.63 -14.95 5.94
CA GLN A 32 -1.85 -16.19 6.05
C GLN A 32 -1.51 -16.74 4.66
N ASP A 33 -0.25 -17.13 4.48
CA ASP A 33 0.34 -17.66 3.24
C ASP A 33 0.27 -16.69 2.04
N GLY A 34 -0.04 -15.41 2.27
CA GLY A 34 -0.03 -14.37 1.24
C GLY A 34 1.37 -14.17 0.64
N ASN A 35 1.41 -13.84 -0.65
CA ASN A 35 2.67 -13.59 -1.35
C ASN A 35 3.31 -12.27 -0.87
N ILE A 36 4.24 -12.35 0.08
CA ILE A 36 4.96 -11.19 0.62
C ILE A 36 5.78 -10.50 -0.48
N ASP A 37 6.43 -11.27 -1.35
CA ASP A 37 7.34 -10.72 -2.36
C ASP A 37 6.64 -9.75 -3.31
N GLU A 38 5.39 -10.03 -3.66
CA GLU A 38 4.56 -9.13 -4.44
C GLU A 38 3.93 -8.02 -3.59
N ALA A 39 3.51 -8.32 -2.36
CA ALA A 39 2.88 -7.37 -1.46
C ALA A 39 3.78 -6.19 -1.09
N ILE A 40 5.08 -6.43 -0.92
CA ILE A 40 6.02 -5.38 -0.52
C ILE A 40 6.40 -4.46 -1.67
N VAL A 41 6.15 -4.81 -2.94
CA VAL A 41 6.52 -3.95 -4.08
C VAL A 41 5.91 -2.55 -3.98
N PRO A 42 4.58 -2.36 -3.84
CA PRO A 42 4.00 -1.04 -3.66
C PRO A 42 4.40 -0.39 -2.34
N LEU A 43 4.65 -1.18 -1.28
CA LEU A 43 5.12 -0.68 0.01
C LEU A 43 6.50 -0.04 -0.12
N LEU A 44 7.46 -0.72 -0.75
CA LEU A 44 8.83 -0.23 -0.94
C LEU A 44 8.86 1.07 -1.76
N GLN A 45 7.97 1.21 -2.74
CA GLN A 45 7.80 2.46 -3.49
C GLN A 45 7.34 3.60 -2.58
N THR A 46 6.34 3.36 -1.73
CA THR A 46 5.91 4.35 -0.72
C THR A 46 7.01 4.63 0.30
N LEU A 47 7.76 3.64 0.74
CA LEU A 47 8.86 3.84 1.71
C LEU A 47 9.98 4.70 1.13
N TYR A 48 10.30 4.54 -0.15
CA TYR A 48 11.29 5.39 -0.82
C TYR A 48 10.80 6.84 -0.97
N GLU A 49 9.52 7.02 -1.31
CA GLU A 49 8.90 8.32 -1.53
C GLU A 49 7.53 8.44 -0.82
N PRO A 50 7.51 8.71 0.50
CA PRO A 50 6.28 8.67 1.31
C PRO A 50 5.51 10.01 1.29
N ILE A 51 5.65 10.79 0.22
CA ILE A 51 4.87 12.01 -0.06
C ILE A 51 4.47 11.93 -1.55
N GLY A 52 3.18 12.02 -1.85
CA GLY A 52 2.67 11.67 -3.17
C GLY A 52 1.24 11.15 -3.16
N ARG A 53 0.88 10.48 -4.25
CA ARG A 53 -0.44 9.88 -4.49
C ARG A 53 -0.39 8.37 -4.34
N ASN A 54 -1.51 7.74 -4.03
CA ASN A 54 -1.63 6.27 -3.97
C ASN A 54 -0.63 5.63 -2.97
N LEU A 55 -0.31 6.37 -1.91
CA LEU A 55 0.65 5.95 -0.89
C LEU A 55 0.02 4.91 0.03
N ILE A 56 0.83 3.95 0.47
CA ILE A 56 0.43 3.02 1.53
C ILE A 56 0.45 3.75 2.87
N GLY A 57 -0.73 3.96 3.46
CA GLY A 57 -0.85 4.52 4.80
C GLY A 57 -0.66 3.45 5.88
N ALA A 58 -1.26 2.28 5.70
CA ALA A 58 -1.21 1.20 6.69
C ALA A 58 -1.03 -0.17 6.02
N VAL A 59 -0.33 -1.04 6.74
CA VAL A 59 -0.17 -2.45 6.42
C VAL A 59 -0.80 -3.24 7.57
N PHE A 60 -1.74 -4.11 7.23
CA PHE A 60 -2.33 -5.08 8.14
C PHE A 60 -1.79 -6.44 7.78
N VAL A 61 -1.12 -7.11 8.72
CA VAL A 61 -0.48 -8.40 8.48
C VAL A 61 -1.02 -9.46 9.42
N HIS A 62 -1.28 -10.65 8.88
CA HIS A 62 -1.63 -11.80 9.70
C HIS A 62 -0.45 -12.17 10.61
N GLU A 63 -0.70 -12.51 11.87
CA GLU A 63 0.36 -12.72 12.88
C GLU A 63 1.45 -13.70 12.46
N THR A 64 1.09 -14.75 11.71
CA THR A 64 2.03 -15.77 11.24
C THR A 64 3.01 -15.26 10.18
N MET A 65 2.71 -14.13 9.53
CA MET A 65 3.51 -13.56 8.44
C MET A 65 4.31 -12.33 8.89
N ARG A 66 4.10 -11.84 10.13
CA ARG A 66 4.66 -10.56 10.62
C ARG A 66 6.18 -10.53 10.51
N GLU A 67 6.86 -11.50 11.11
CA GLU A 67 8.32 -11.49 11.18
C GLU A 67 8.96 -11.61 9.79
N GLU A 68 8.43 -12.50 8.93
CA GLU A 68 8.93 -12.66 7.56
C GLU A 68 8.72 -11.36 6.75
N LEU A 69 7.57 -10.70 6.89
CA LEU A 69 7.32 -9.41 6.26
C LEU A 69 8.34 -8.35 6.73
N ILE A 70 8.57 -8.27 8.04
CA ILE A 70 9.52 -7.31 8.63
C ILE A 70 10.93 -7.52 8.08
N GLU A 71 11.39 -8.78 8.04
CA GLU A 71 12.69 -9.15 7.50
C GLU A 71 12.82 -8.75 6.03
N LYS A 72 11.87 -9.16 5.18
CA LYS A 72 11.91 -8.81 3.75
C LYS A 72 11.85 -7.31 3.49
N VAL A 73 11.10 -6.56 4.31
CA VAL A 73 11.03 -5.10 4.20
C VAL A 73 12.37 -4.47 4.60
N ARG A 74 13.00 -4.91 5.70
CA ARG A 74 14.34 -4.44 6.12
C ARG A 74 15.41 -4.71 5.07
N ASP A 75 15.37 -5.88 4.45
CA ASP A 75 16.37 -6.30 3.46
C ASP A 75 16.28 -5.53 2.14
N ARG A 76 15.10 -5.05 1.78
CA ARG A 76 14.83 -4.42 0.48
C ARG A 76 14.60 -2.93 0.52
N MET A 77 14.37 -2.36 1.71
CA MET A 77 14.21 -0.91 1.83
C MET A 77 15.52 -0.20 1.50
N THR A 78 15.39 1.00 0.94
CA THR A 78 16.50 1.88 0.62
C THR A 78 16.32 3.21 1.33
N VAL A 79 17.40 3.98 1.43
CA VAL A 79 17.32 5.35 1.95
C VAL A 79 16.31 6.13 1.12
N MET A 80 15.45 6.87 1.80
CA MET A 80 14.40 7.65 1.15
C MET A 80 14.97 8.68 0.18
N HIS A 81 14.10 9.17 -0.69
CA HIS A 81 14.41 10.28 -1.57
C HIS A 81 14.94 11.49 -0.78
N ARG A 82 15.99 12.14 -1.32
CA ARG A 82 16.73 13.22 -0.64
C ARG A 82 15.82 14.35 -0.16
N GLN A 83 14.79 14.71 -0.94
CA GLN A 83 13.88 15.81 -0.58
C GLN A 83 12.98 15.46 0.60
N VAL A 84 12.56 14.19 0.72
CA VAL A 84 11.79 13.68 1.87
C VAL A 84 12.66 13.67 3.12
N LYS A 85 13.91 13.23 3.02
CA LYS A 85 14.88 13.21 4.13
C LYS A 85 15.05 14.60 4.77
N SER A 86 15.02 15.66 3.96
CA SER A 86 15.09 17.05 4.42
C SER A 86 13.75 17.67 4.80
N HIS A 87 12.63 16.94 4.66
CA HIS A 87 11.30 17.48 4.87
C HIS A 87 10.92 17.51 6.36
N ASP A 88 10.24 18.57 6.80
CA ASP A 88 9.81 18.75 8.20
C ASP A 88 8.90 17.63 8.71
N PHE A 89 8.15 16.98 7.82
CA PHE A 89 7.29 15.86 8.21
C PHE A 89 8.09 14.66 8.69
N TYR A 90 9.23 14.39 8.06
CA TYR A 90 10.08 13.26 8.44
C TYR A 90 10.69 13.46 9.83
N SER A 91 11.26 14.65 10.10
CA SER A 91 11.82 14.97 11.42
C SER A 91 10.76 14.96 12.52
N LYS A 92 9.55 15.49 12.25
CA LYS A 92 8.41 15.44 13.17
C LYS A 92 7.94 14.01 13.43
N ALA A 93 7.88 13.17 12.40
CA ALA A 93 7.47 11.78 12.52
C ALA A 93 8.45 10.98 13.38
N LEU A 94 9.75 11.16 13.15
CA LEU A 94 10.80 10.52 13.95
C LEU A 94 10.71 10.92 15.43
N LEU A 95 10.61 12.23 15.71
CA LEU A 95 10.45 12.73 17.08
C LEU A 95 9.20 12.13 17.76
N ARG A 96 8.08 12.06 17.04
CA ARG A 96 6.85 11.45 17.59
C ARG A 96 7.02 9.96 17.87
N ALA A 97 7.64 9.21 16.96
CA ALA A 97 7.92 7.80 17.18
C ALA A 97 8.78 7.57 18.43
N GLU A 98 9.81 8.39 18.63
CA GLU A 98 10.65 8.37 19.82
C GLU A 98 9.86 8.69 21.10
N CYS A 99 9.04 9.75 21.08
CA CYS A 99 8.20 10.11 22.23
C CYS A 99 7.18 9.03 22.60
N LEU A 100 6.67 8.30 21.62
CA LEU A 100 5.73 7.20 21.81
C LEU A 100 6.42 5.91 22.28
N GLY A 101 7.75 5.84 22.20
CA GLY A 101 8.50 4.61 22.44
C GLY A 101 8.13 3.51 21.45
N ALA A 102 7.84 3.88 20.21
CA ALA A 102 7.29 2.96 19.23
C ALA A 102 8.34 1.95 18.72
N GLU A 103 7.90 0.72 18.44
CA GLU A 103 8.71 -0.23 17.72
C GLU A 103 8.83 0.22 16.25
N LEU A 104 10.08 0.35 15.78
CA LEU A 104 10.39 0.83 14.44
C LEU A 104 11.00 -0.25 13.58
N ILE A 105 10.50 -0.36 12.36
CA ILE A 105 11.16 -1.07 11.28
C ILE A 105 11.81 -0.01 10.41
N ALA A 106 13.14 0.03 10.49
CA ALA A 106 14.00 0.97 9.81
C ALA A 106 15.30 0.26 9.39
N MET A 107 16.05 0.90 8.50
CA MET A 107 17.40 0.50 8.16
C MET A 107 18.30 0.74 9.37
N MET A 108 19.02 -0.30 9.78
CA MET A 108 19.95 -0.25 10.88
C MET A 108 21.38 -0.40 10.36
N LYS A 109 22.31 0.38 10.89
CA LYS A 109 23.75 0.23 10.66
C LYS A 109 24.45 -0.14 11.98
N PRO A 110 25.38 -1.11 11.95
CA PRO A 110 26.23 -1.36 13.10
C PRO A 110 27.15 -0.17 13.38
N ASP A 111 27.57 -0.01 14.62
CA ASP A 111 28.71 0.81 15.00
C ASP A 111 30.03 0.17 14.54
N ASP A 112 31.14 0.90 14.67
CA ASP A 112 32.46 0.47 14.15
C ASP A 112 32.91 -0.90 14.68
N ILE A 113 32.37 -1.32 15.83
CA ILE A 113 32.70 -2.59 16.51
C ILE A 113 31.58 -3.64 16.40
N GLY A 114 30.44 -3.34 15.77
CA GLY A 114 29.32 -4.27 15.56
C GLY A 114 28.49 -4.63 16.79
N PHE A 115 28.62 -3.90 17.90
CA PHE A 115 27.90 -4.17 19.15
C PHE A 115 26.64 -3.33 19.32
N LYS A 116 26.56 -2.17 18.68
CA LYS A 116 25.38 -1.29 18.73
C LYS A 116 24.87 -1.05 17.33
N TYR A 117 23.56 -1.03 17.18
CA TYR A 117 22.90 -0.69 15.93
C TYR A 117 22.24 0.68 16.07
N SER A 118 22.46 1.53 15.08
CA SER A 118 21.83 2.85 14.99
C SER A 118 21.07 2.96 13.67
N MET A 119 20.00 3.76 13.66
CA MET A 119 19.24 3.96 12.44
C MET A 119 20.08 4.67 11.37
N VAL A 120 19.96 4.24 10.11
CA VAL A 120 20.57 4.93 8.97
C VAL A 120 19.87 6.27 8.76
N GLU A 121 20.65 7.31 8.51
CA GLU A 121 20.12 8.66 8.32
C GLU A 121 19.30 8.75 7.01
N GLY A 122 18.01 9.04 7.13
CA GLY A 122 17.06 9.01 6.01
C GLY A 122 16.46 7.64 5.74
N SER A 123 16.56 6.70 6.69
CA SER A 123 15.80 5.46 6.65
C SER A 123 14.29 5.75 6.54
N PRO A 124 13.55 5.01 5.70
CA PRO A 124 12.11 4.95 5.80
C PRO A 124 11.66 4.50 7.20
N LEU A 125 10.45 4.88 7.60
CA LEU A 125 9.87 4.55 8.89
C LEU A 125 8.60 3.74 8.71
N VAL A 126 8.62 2.50 9.20
CA VAL A 126 7.39 1.76 9.50
C VAL A 126 7.26 1.66 11.01
N VAL A 127 6.09 2.03 11.52
CA VAL A 127 5.79 2.04 12.96
C VAL A 127 4.82 0.92 13.29
N CYS A 128 5.18 0.04 14.22
CA CYS A 128 4.32 -1.06 14.65
C CYS A 128 3.29 -0.60 15.68
N ASP A 129 2.05 -1.07 15.55
CA ASP A 129 0.97 -0.98 16.55
C ASP A 129 0.56 0.45 16.97
N PHE A 130 0.90 1.45 16.15
CA PHE A 130 0.38 2.82 16.24
C PHE A 130 -0.44 3.19 15.02
N ASN A 131 -1.41 4.08 15.20
CA ASN A 131 -2.27 4.57 14.13
C ASN A 131 -1.68 5.83 13.47
N GLN A 132 -2.01 6.05 12.20
CA GLN A 132 -1.64 7.26 11.45
C GLN A 132 -2.08 8.54 12.15
N SER A 133 -3.20 8.51 12.87
CA SER A 133 -3.67 9.65 13.66
C SER A 133 -2.68 10.19 14.70
N TYR A 134 -1.71 9.40 15.17
CA TYR A 134 -0.64 9.88 16.04
C TYR A 134 0.43 10.69 15.27
N PHE A 135 0.60 10.45 13.97
CA PHE A 135 1.63 11.06 13.14
C PHE A 135 1.09 12.19 12.26
N SER A 136 0.01 11.95 11.51
CA SER A 136 -0.75 12.99 10.84
C SER A 136 -2.09 12.45 10.35
N VAL A 137 -3.17 13.20 10.62
CA VAL A 137 -4.50 12.89 10.10
C VAL A 137 -4.72 13.54 8.73
N ASN A 138 -4.17 14.74 8.52
CA ASN A 138 -4.57 15.59 7.40
C ASN A 138 -3.69 15.39 6.17
N HIS A 139 -2.41 15.08 6.35
CA HIS A 139 -1.41 15.01 5.28
C HIS A 139 -0.55 13.75 5.42
N PRO A 140 0.19 13.34 4.38
CA PRO A 140 1.13 12.23 4.48
C PRO A 140 2.08 12.42 5.65
N SER A 141 2.14 11.42 6.52
CA SER A 141 2.90 11.45 7.76
C SER A 141 4.37 11.08 7.58
N THR A 142 4.78 10.71 6.35
CA THR A 142 6.07 10.08 6.02
C THR A 142 6.31 8.71 6.67
N VAL A 143 5.29 8.17 7.36
CA VAL A 143 5.32 6.89 8.08
C VAL A 143 4.30 5.96 7.47
N VAL A 144 4.64 4.68 7.42
CA VAL A 144 3.66 3.60 7.20
C VAL A 144 3.40 2.93 8.54
N THR A 145 2.14 2.68 8.88
CA THR A 145 1.80 1.94 10.10
C THR A 145 1.71 0.45 9.80
N LEU A 146 2.13 -0.39 10.75
CA LEU A 146 2.03 -1.84 10.66
C LEU A 146 1.20 -2.37 11.82
N HIS A 147 0.12 -3.08 11.51
CA HIS A 147 -0.76 -3.70 12.49
C HIS A 147 -0.81 -5.20 12.29
N THR A 148 -0.80 -5.93 13.40
CA THR A 148 -0.93 -7.38 13.37
C THR A 148 -2.38 -7.78 13.65
N PHE A 149 -2.94 -8.72 12.89
CA PHE A 149 -4.25 -9.29 13.14
C PHE A 149 -4.21 -10.82 13.12
N ARG A 150 -5.15 -11.45 13.82
CA ARG A 150 -5.33 -12.92 13.87
C ARG A 150 -6.57 -13.38 13.13
N HIS A 151 -7.60 -12.55 13.09
CA HIS A 151 -8.84 -12.87 12.44
C HIS A 151 -9.50 -11.65 11.80
N THR A 152 -10.38 -11.92 10.85
CA THR A 152 -11.08 -10.95 10.02
C THR A 152 -11.77 -9.82 10.80
N GLN A 153 -12.37 -10.12 11.96
CA GLN A 153 -13.01 -9.10 12.81
C GLN A 153 -12.01 -8.08 13.39
N GLU A 154 -10.81 -8.52 13.77
CA GLU A 154 -9.78 -7.66 14.36
C GLU A 154 -9.22 -6.71 13.28
N LEU A 155 -9.08 -7.19 12.05
CA LEU A 155 -8.71 -6.36 10.90
C LEU A 155 -9.66 -5.16 10.73
N ILE A 156 -10.98 -5.37 10.83
CA ILE A 156 -11.96 -4.27 10.72
C ILE A 156 -11.74 -3.23 11.82
N GLU A 157 -11.52 -3.69 13.05
CA GLU A 157 -11.34 -2.83 14.21
C GLU A 157 -10.03 -2.02 14.12
N LEU A 158 -8.94 -2.64 13.69
CA LEU A 158 -7.66 -1.98 13.46
C LEU A 158 -7.77 -0.95 12.32
N ALA A 159 -8.39 -1.32 11.20
CA ALA A 159 -8.62 -0.40 10.08
C ALA A 159 -9.50 0.79 10.46
N ALA A 160 -10.50 0.61 11.33
CA ALA A 160 -11.31 1.71 11.84
C ALA A 160 -10.54 2.63 12.80
N LYS A 161 -9.61 2.07 13.60
CA LYS A 161 -8.79 2.82 14.56
C LYS A 161 -7.77 3.74 13.90
N GLU A 162 -7.36 3.45 12.66
CA GLU A 162 -6.45 4.30 11.88
C GLU A 162 -6.93 5.74 11.76
N LYS A 163 -8.26 5.95 11.65
CA LYS A 163 -8.90 7.24 11.37
C LYS A 163 -8.40 7.91 10.08
N LEU A 164 -7.76 7.15 9.19
CA LEU A 164 -7.42 7.53 7.84
C LEU A 164 -8.50 7.00 6.88
N SER A 165 -9.06 7.88 6.05
CA SER A 165 -10.04 7.48 5.03
C SER A 165 -9.32 6.88 3.83
N PHE A 166 -9.17 5.56 3.81
CA PHE A 166 -8.54 4.85 2.69
C PHE A 166 -9.43 4.81 1.45
N ASP A 167 -8.86 5.10 0.29
CA ASP A 167 -9.52 5.03 -1.00
C ASP A 167 -9.41 3.64 -1.64
N SER A 168 -8.41 2.85 -1.25
CA SER A 168 -8.30 1.47 -1.72
C SER A 168 -7.60 0.54 -0.74
N ALA A 169 -7.83 -0.77 -0.92
CA ALA A 169 -7.04 -1.82 -0.27
C ALA A 169 -6.47 -2.78 -1.31
N SER A 170 -5.25 -3.26 -1.06
CA SER A 170 -4.65 -4.39 -1.76
C SER A 170 -4.51 -5.57 -0.80
N ILE A 171 -5.17 -6.67 -1.12
CA ILE A 171 -5.30 -7.86 -0.27
C ILE A 171 -4.50 -9.00 -0.91
N TRP A 172 -3.43 -9.45 -0.26
CA TRP A 172 -2.70 -10.65 -0.65
C TRP A 172 -3.19 -11.84 0.18
N CYS A 173 -3.96 -12.70 -0.47
CA CYS A 173 -4.59 -13.86 0.14
C CYS A 173 -4.73 -14.99 -0.89
N PRO A 174 -4.11 -16.17 -0.67
CA PRO A 174 -4.23 -17.28 -1.61
C PRO A 174 -5.64 -17.88 -1.64
N LYS A 175 -6.37 -17.79 -0.52
CA LYS A 175 -7.73 -18.32 -0.38
C LYS A 175 -8.73 -17.28 -0.86
N THR A 176 -9.25 -17.46 -2.09
CA THR A 176 -10.20 -16.54 -2.71
C THR A 176 -11.41 -16.23 -1.81
N ALA A 177 -12.01 -17.23 -1.17
CA ALA A 177 -13.17 -17.02 -0.29
C ALA A 177 -12.86 -16.05 0.87
N THR A 178 -11.69 -16.21 1.51
CA THR A 178 -11.22 -15.34 2.58
C THR A 178 -10.92 -13.93 2.06
N ALA A 179 -10.30 -13.81 0.88
CA ALA A 179 -10.04 -12.52 0.24
C ALA A 179 -11.34 -11.75 -0.03
N TYR A 180 -12.37 -12.44 -0.51
CA TYR A 180 -13.69 -11.87 -0.76
C TYR A 180 -14.43 -11.48 0.51
N GLU A 181 -14.36 -12.29 1.56
CA GLU A 181 -14.89 -11.94 2.86
C GLU A 181 -14.29 -10.60 3.34
N MET A 182 -12.96 -10.46 3.27
CA MET A 182 -12.27 -9.22 3.61
C MET A 182 -12.63 -8.06 2.68
N ALA A 183 -12.73 -8.29 1.38
CA ALA A 183 -13.15 -7.29 0.41
C ALA A 183 -14.54 -6.71 0.74
N LEU A 184 -15.47 -7.56 1.19
CA LEU A 184 -16.84 -7.15 1.48
C LEU A 184 -16.98 -6.44 2.83
N ILE A 185 -16.23 -6.82 3.87
CA ILE A 185 -16.30 -6.17 5.18
C ILE A 185 -15.55 -4.83 5.25
N LEU A 186 -14.46 -4.68 4.48
CA LEU A 186 -13.64 -3.47 4.52
C LEU A 186 -14.42 -2.29 3.94
N SER A 187 -14.39 -1.17 4.65
CA SER A 187 -15.14 0.04 4.27
C SER A 187 -14.35 0.93 3.31
N VAL A 188 -13.85 0.35 2.21
CA VAL A 188 -13.12 1.05 1.14
C VAL A 188 -13.80 0.81 -0.22
N PRO A 189 -13.79 1.77 -1.15
CA PRO A 189 -14.51 1.66 -2.41
C PRO A 189 -13.82 0.76 -3.44
N VAL A 190 -12.50 0.61 -3.38
CA VAL A 190 -11.70 -0.15 -4.33
C VAL A 190 -10.90 -1.23 -3.62
N ILE A 191 -11.02 -2.47 -4.09
CA ILE A 191 -10.26 -3.62 -3.62
C ILE A 191 -9.46 -4.22 -4.77
N HIS A 192 -8.18 -4.46 -4.53
CA HIS A 192 -7.32 -5.27 -5.37
C HIS A 192 -7.02 -6.57 -4.62
N ILE A 193 -7.28 -7.74 -5.20
CA ILE A 193 -6.93 -9.04 -4.61
C ILE A 193 -5.75 -9.62 -5.39
N ASN A 194 -4.66 -9.92 -4.69
CA ASN A 194 -3.39 -10.41 -5.23
C ASN A 194 -2.83 -9.53 -6.36
N CYS A 195 -3.09 -8.22 -6.30
CA CYS A 195 -2.52 -7.22 -7.17
C CYS A 195 -2.59 -5.83 -6.49
N ALA A 196 -1.99 -4.83 -7.12
CA ALA A 196 -2.03 -3.45 -6.65
C ALA A 196 -1.99 -2.48 -7.83
N ARG A 197 -2.60 -1.30 -7.66
CA ARG A 197 -2.51 -0.17 -8.59
C ARG A 197 -2.90 -0.51 -10.03
N VAL A 198 -3.89 -1.38 -10.21
CA VAL A 198 -4.43 -1.72 -11.54
C VAL A 198 -5.33 -0.59 -12.01
N SER A 199 -5.19 -0.19 -13.28
CA SER A 199 -6.03 0.88 -13.85
C SER A 199 -7.51 0.49 -13.82
N LEU A 200 -8.34 1.36 -13.24
CA LEU A 200 -9.79 1.16 -13.11
C LEU A 200 -10.60 1.73 -14.29
N LEU A 201 -9.93 2.35 -15.27
CA LEU A 201 -10.55 2.80 -16.53
C LEU A 201 -11.50 1.77 -17.17
N PRO A 202 -11.21 0.44 -17.15
CA PRO A 202 -12.07 -0.56 -17.78
C PRO A 202 -13.49 -0.62 -17.21
N ILE A 203 -13.63 -0.37 -15.90
CA ILE A 203 -14.87 -0.59 -15.14
C ILE A 203 -15.46 0.72 -14.60
N ALA A 204 -14.77 1.85 -14.83
CA ALA A 204 -15.10 3.15 -14.25
C ALA A 204 -16.52 3.62 -14.55
N GLU A 205 -17.01 3.42 -15.78
CA GLU A 205 -18.38 3.79 -16.16
C GLU A 205 -19.41 3.01 -15.37
N LYS A 206 -19.23 1.68 -15.26
CA LYS A 206 -20.14 0.80 -14.51
C LYS A 206 -20.16 1.11 -13.03
N TYR A 207 -19.01 1.44 -12.46
CA TYR A 207 -18.92 1.92 -11.09
C TYR A 207 -19.65 3.26 -10.90
N LYS A 208 -19.48 4.21 -11.81
CA LYS A 208 -20.16 5.51 -11.77
C LYS A 208 -21.69 5.37 -11.82
N ASP A 209 -22.17 4.44 -12.65
CA ASP A 209 -23.60 4.15 -12.81
C ASP A 209 -24.17 3.31 -11.66
N GLN A 210 -23.32 2.89 -10.70
CA GLN A 210 -23.68 2.00 -9.60
C GLN A 210 -24.35 0.71 -10.12
N GLU A 211 -23.87 0.20 -11.25
CA GLU A 211 -24.38 -0.97 -11.94
C GLU A 211 -23.52 -2.19 -11.56
N ALA A 212 -24.16 -3.26 -11.09
CA ALA A 212 -23.46 -4.53 -10.88
C ALA A 212 -22.95 -5.06 -12.23
N HIS A 213 -21.64 -5.26 -12.35
CA HIS A 213 -21.01 -5.65 -13.60
C HIS A 213 -19.77 -6.49 -13.36
N SER A 214 -19.43 -7.39 -14.28
CA SER A 214 -18.18 -8.16 -14.24
C SER A 214 -17.60 -8.26 -15.65
N MET A 215 -16.30 -8.09 -15.79
CA MET A 215 -15.60 -8.18 -17.07
C MET A 215 -14.16 -8.69 -16.93
N LEU A 216 -13.63 -9.25 -18.01
CA LEU A 216 -12.23 -9.66 -18.11
C LEU A 216 -11.53 -8.77 -19.14
N MET A 217 -10.44 -8.10 -18.73
CA MET A 217 -9.64 -7.29 -19.65
C MET A 217 -8.18 -7.21 -19.20
N GLY A 218 -7.25 -7.32 -20.14
CA GLY A 218 -5.81 -7.18 -19.86
C GLY A 218 -5.24 -8.22 -18.88
N GLY A 219 -5.85 -9.40 -18.77
CA GLY A 219 -5.45 -10.44 -17.81
C GLY A 219 -5.97 -10.24 -16.39
N TYR A 220 -6.90 -9.29 -16.18
CA TYR A 220 -7.55 -9.03 -14.90
C TYR A 220 -9.05 -9.22 -15.02
N HIS A 221 -9.65 -9.73 -13.94
CA HIS A 221 -11.07 -9.66 -13.69
C HIS A 221 -11.38 -8.36 -12.97
N PHE A 222 -12.40 -7.65 -13.44
CA PHE A 222 -12.96 -6.47 -12.80
C PHE A 222 -14.42 -6.76 -12.50
N GLU A 223 -14.87 -6.39 -11.30
CA GLU A 223 -16.27 -6.41 -10.97
C GLU A 223 -16.68 -5.20 -10.13
N VAL A 224 -17.95 -4.83 -10.26
CA VAL A 224 -18.65 -3.89 -9.40
C VAL A 224 -19.69 -4.68 -8.62
N VAL A 225 -19.53 -4.72 -7.30
CA VAL A 225 -20.50 -5.34 -6.39
C VAL A 225 -21.28 -4.24 -5.69
N ILE A 226 -22.61 -4.38 -5.62
CA ILE A 226 -23.47 -3.42 -4.93
C ILE A 226 -23.69 -3.88 -3.48
N GLN A 227 -23.23 -3.07 -2.54
CA GLN A 227 -23.33 -3.34 -1.11
C GLN A 227 -23.96 -2.12 -0.42
N LYS A 228 -25.11 -2.31 0.27
CA LYS A 228 -25.83 -1.23 0.97
C LYS A 228 -26.07 0.00 0.07
N ASN A 229 -26.49 -0.22 -1.17
CA ASN A 229 -26.69 0.80 -2.22
C ASN A 229 -25.44 1.62 -2.59
N ARG A 230 -24.24 1.07 -2.37
CA ARG A 230 -22.98 1.62 -2.85
C ARG A 230 -22.21 0.56 -3.63
N GLY A 231 -21.71 0.94 -4.79
CA GLY A 231 -20.80 0.13 -5.57
C GLY A 231 -19.46 -0.01 -4.86
N LYS A 232 -18.83 -1.16 -5.04
CA LYS A 232 -17.45 -1.45 -4.65
C LYS A 232 -16.78 -2.13 -5.83
N ILE A 233 -15.60 -1.66 -6.22
CA ILE A 233 -14.82 -2.27 -7.30
C ILE A 233 -13.94 -3.35 -6.68
N ILE A 234 -13.94 -4.55 -7.26
CA ILE A 234 -12.99 -5.61 -6.93
C ILE A 234 -12.22 -5.99 -8.20
N VAL A 235 -10.90 -6.06 -8.10
CA VAL A 235 -9.99 -6.38 -9.21
C VAL A 235 -9.05 -7.49 -8.78
N PHE A 236 -8.84 -8.50 -9.64
CA PHE A 236 -7.86 -9.55 -9.37
C PHE A 236 -7.27 -10.15 -10.66
N PRO A 237 -6.05 -10.71 -10.60
CA PRO A 237 -5.47 -11.40 -11.74
C PRO A 237 -6.33 -12.57 -12.18
N ALA A 238 -6.66 -12.61 -13.47
CA ALA A 238 -7.38 -13.70 -14.12
C ALA A 238 -6.69 -13.99 -15.45
N PRO A 239 -5.50 -14.62 -15.41
CA PRO A 239 -4.77 -14.94 -16.63
C PRO A 239 -5.62 -15.87 -17.48
N VAL A 240 -6.00 -15.41 -18.67
CA VAL A 240 -6.67 -16.25 -19.65
C VAL A 240 -5.62 -17.22 -20.18
N GLN A 241 -5.65 -18.47 -19.69
CA GLN A 241 -4.97 -19.55 -20.38
C GLN A 241 -5.67 -19.72 -21.73
N LEU A 242 -5.11 -19.13 -22.77
CA LEU A 242 -5.45 -19.49 -24.15
C LEU A 242 -5.06 -20.95 -24.29
N PHE A 243 -6.02 -21.86 -24.19
CA PHE A 243 -5.83 -23.23 -24.66
C PHE A 243 -5.46 -23.13 -26.14
N SER A 244 -4.17 -23.20 -26.45
CA SER A 244 -3.75 -23.58 -27.79
C SER A 244 -4.25 -25.01 -27.98
N LYS A 245 -5.40 -25.16 -28.64
CA LYS A 245 -5.73 -26.42 -29.30
C LYS A 245 -4.66 -26.63 -30.35
N SER A 246 -3.57 -27.28 -29.96
CA SER A 246 -2.62 -27.87 -30.89
C SER A 246 -3.43 -28.82 -31.78
N GLN A 247 -3.62 -28.42 -33.03
CA GLN A 247 -4.18 -29.26 -34.06
C GLN A 247 -3.25 -30.47 -34.24
N ASN A 248 -3.55 -31.58 -33.58
CA ASN A 248 -3.11 -32.89 -34.04
C ASN A 248 -4.00 -33.32 -35.20
N LEU A 249 -3.80 -32.65 -36.34
CA LEU A 249 -4.21 -33.09 -37.66
C LEU A 249 -2.92 -33.46 -38.41
N ALA A 250 -2.35 -34.63 -38.08
CA ALA A 250 -1.46 -35.38 -38.95
C ALA A 250 -1.13 -36.74 -38.32
N LYS A 251 -1.84 -37.78 -38.79
CA LYS A 251 -1.32 -39.09 -39.22
C LYS A 251 -2.45 -40.13 -39.14
N ALA A 252 -3.15 -40.26 -40.26
CA ALA A 252 -3.69 -41.53 -40.76
C ALA A 252 -2.96 -41.82 -42.07
#